data_AF-A0A1V9QCB2-F1
#
_entry.id   AF-A0A1V9QCB2-F1
#
_cell.length_a   1.000
_cell.length_b   1.000
_cell.length_c   1.000
_cell.angle_alpha   90.00
_cell.angle_beta   90.00
_cell.angle_gamma   90.00
#
_symmetry.space_group_name_H-M   'P 1'
#
loop_
_entity.id
_entity.type
_entity.pdbx_description
1 polymer ?
#
loop_
_entity_poly.entity_id
_entity_poly.type
_entity_poly.pdbx_seq_one_letter_code
_entity_poly.pdbx_strand_id
1 'polypeptide(L)'
;SGAQMSDLTKTFMQPTGGVYSKGYARGNNQKSTNVEIVDNGMTAKQTTNTDHIGFTEYGTRFMQAEPAIKPAFDRTKVNFKNDLNNLVK
;
A
#
# COMPACT_ATOMS: atom_id res chain seq x y z
N SER A 1 -0.48 -8.45 -9.76
CA SER A 1 0.98 -8.68 -9.63
C SER A 1 1.57 -7.75 -8.57
N GLY A 2 2.77 -8.04 -8.05
CA GLY A 2 3.43 -7.21 -7.04
C GLY A 2 3.63 -5.74 -7.47
N ALA A 3 3.91 -5.51 -8.77
CA ALA A 3 4.03 -4.16 -9.34
C ALA A 3 2.72 -3.35 -9.18
N GLN A 4 1.56 -3.97 -9.46
CA GLN A 4 0.25 -3.32 -9.28
C GLN A 4 -0.02 -2.93 -7.83
N MET A 5 0.47 -3.71 -6.86
CA MET A 5 0.28 -3.40 -5.44
C MET A 5 1.12 -2.19 -5.00
N SER A 6 2.36 -2.08 -5.48
CA SER A 6 3.20 -0.88 -5.29
C SER A 6 2.51 0.37 -5.86
N ASP A 7 2.01 0.29 -7.08
CA ASP A 7 1.40 1.44 -7.75
C ASP A 7 0.11 1.87 -7.05
N LEU A 8 -0.74 0.91 -6.69
CA LEU A 8 -1.95 1.17 -5.90
C LEU A 8 -1.60 1.78 -4.54
N THR A 9 -0.58 1.28 -3.85
CA THR A 9 -0.16 1.85 -2.55
C THR A 9 0.28 3.30 -2.71
N LYS A 10 1.07 3.61 -3.75
CA LYS A 10 1.47 4.98 -4.05
C LYS A 10 0.24 5.85 -4.32
N THR A 11 -0.75 5.35 -5.06
CA THR A 11 -2.03 6.06 -5.32
C THR A 11 -2.83 6.29 -4.04
N PHE A 12 -2.99 5.29 -3.16
CA PHE A 12 -3.72 5.47 -1.91
C PHE A 12 -3.01 6.39 -0.92
N MET A 13 -1.67 6.43 -0.97
CA MET A 13 -0.86 7.40 -0.22
C MET A 13 -0.84 8.80 -0.84
N GLN A 14 -1.36 9.00 -2.06
CA GLN A 14 -1.48 10.34 -2.66
C GLN A 14 -2.63 11.10 -1.99
N PRO A 15 -2.46 12.40 -1.69
CA PRO A 15 -3.57 13.22 -1.25
C PRO A 15 -4.57 13.35 -2.40
N THR A 16 -5.74 12.72 -2.26
CA THR A 16 -6.91 12.98 -3.10
C THR A 16 -7.42 14.39 -2.81
N GLY A 17 -6.92 15.35 -3.58
CA GLY A 17 -7.21 16.77 -3.40
C GLY A 17 -5.91 17.50 -3.07
N GLY A 18 -5.47 18.34 -4.01
CA GLY A 18 -4.37 19.27 -3.77
C GLY A 18 -4.60 20.06 -2.47
N VAL A 19 -3.49 20.52 -1.90
CA VAL A 19 -3.39 21.26 -0.64
C VAL A 19 -3.16 20.37 0.58
N TYR A 20 -1.87 20.22 0.88
CA TYR A 20 -1.29 20.12 2.21
C TYR A 20 -2.21 20.70 3.30
N SER A 21 -2.94 19.87 4.03
CA SER A 21 -3.78 20.36 5.14
C SER A 21 -3.22 20.05 6.53
N LYS A 22 -2.20 19.18 6.67
CA LYS A 22 -1.50 19.00 7.95
C LYS A 22 -0.07 18.55 7.69
N GLY A 23 0.90 19.34 8.13
CA GLY A 23 2.34 19.28 7.81
C GLY A 23 3.10 18.04 8.29
N TYR A 24 2.59 16.84 8.05
CA TYR A 24 3.34 15.60 8.21
C TYR A 24 3.97 15.27 6.85
N ALA A 25 5.30 15.25 6.79
CA ALA A 25 6.05 14.96 5.57
C ALA A 25 5.85 13.49 5.14
N ARG A 26 4.79 13.20 4.37
CA ARG A 26 4.49 11.86 3.81
C ARG A 26 5.38 11.44 2.65
N GLY A 27 6.16 12.36 2.09
CA GLY A 27 7.02 12.09 0.93
C GLY A 27 8.05 10.97 1.16
N ASN A 28 8.39 10.66 2.41
CA ASN A 28 9.33 9.60 2.74
C ASN A 28 8.71 8.20 2.60
N ASN A 29 7.45 8.00 3.00
CA ASN A 29 6.79 6.69 2.97
C ASN A 29 6.58 6.17 1.54
N GLN A 30 6.26 7.06 0.59
CA GLN A 30 6.05 6.68 -0.82
C GLN A 30 7.35 6.19 -1.51
N LYS A 31 8.50 6.80 -1.20
CA LYS A 31 9.80 6.40 -1.75
C LYS A 31 10.40 5.19 -1.04
N SER A 32 9.99 4.95 0.21
CA SER A 32 10.46 3.86 1.06
C SER A 32 9.59 2.60 1.01
N THR A 33 8.58 2.57 0.14
CA THR A 33 7.73 1.38 -0.07
C THR A 33 8.31 0.54 -1.20
N ASN A 34 8.81 -0.64 -0.86
CA ASN A 34 9.42 -1.59 -1.77
C ASN A 34 8.55 -2.83 -1.91
N VAL A 35 8.55 -3.41 -3.12
CA VAL A 35 7.95 -4.72 -3.39
C VAL A 35 9.07 -5.69 -3.73
N GLU A 36 9.12 -6.78 -3.01
CA GLU A 36 10.00 -7.91 -3.23
C GLU A 36 9.18 -9.06 -3.81
N ILE A 37 9.65 -9.65 -4.90
CA ILE A 37 9.04 -10.83 -5.50
C ILE A 37 9.96 -12.01 -5.19
N VAL A 38 9.42 -12.99 -4.46
CA VAL A 38 10.14 -14.19 -4.01
C VAL A 38 9.41 -15.44 -4.48
N ASP A 39 9.97 -16.61 -4.16
CA ASP A 39 9.41 -17.93 -4.50
C ASP A 39 9.10 -18.08 -6.00
N ASN A 40 10.07 -17.76 -6.86
CA ASN A 40 9.94 -17.83 -8.32
C ASN A 40 8.74 -17.03 -8.89
N GLY A 41 8.35 -15.94 -8.23
CA GLY A 41 7.20 -15.13 -8.67
C GLY A 41 5.88 -15.47 -8.00
N MET A 42 5.85 -16.48 -7.13
CA MET A 42 4.63 -16.93 -6.46
C MET A 42 4.28 -16.09 -5.22
N THR A 43 5.23 -15.33 -4.69
CA THR A 43 5.03 -14.48 -3.51
C THR A 43 5.47 -13.05 -3.78
N ALA A 44 4.60 -12.08 -3.51
CA ALA A 44 4.94 -10.65 -3.52
C ALA A 44 4.83 -10.09 -2.10
N LYS A 45 5.94 -9.58 -1.57
CA LYS A 45 6.02 -8.95 -0.25
C LYS A 45 6.19 -7.45 -0.42
N GLN A 46 5.34 -6.66 0.22
CA GLN A 46 5.48 -5.21 0.24
C GLN A 46 5.84 -4.73 1.63
N THR A 47 6.88 -3.91 1.72
CA THR A 47 7.37 -3.34 2.98
C THR A 47 7.53 -1.85 2.81
N THR A 48 7.11 -1.08 3.81
CA THR A 48 7.41 0.36 3.90
C THR A 48 8.47 0.53 4.98
N ASN A 49 9.60 1.16 4.66
CA ASN A 49 10.72 1.36 5.62
C ASN A 49 10.43 2.45 6.65
N THR A 50 9.23 2.47 7.22
CA THR A 50 8.90 3.32 8.37
C THR A 50 8.14 2.52 9.43
N ASP A 51 8.71 2.44 10.63
CA ASP A 51 8.14 1.72 11.77
C ASP A 51 6.78 2.28 12.21
N HIS A 52 6.44 3.48 11.76
CA HIS A 52 5.24 4.22 12.12
C HIS A 52 4.10 4.11 11.10
N ILE A 53 4.26 3.33 10.02
CA ILE A 53 3.24 3.25 8.96
C ILE A 53 1.87 2.76 9.48
N GLY A 54 1.87 1.89 10.50
CA GLY A 54 0.65 1.46 11.18
C GLY A 54 -0.09 2.60 11.87
N PHE A 55 0.62 3.58 12.44
CA PHE A 55 0.01 4.76 13.05
C PHE A 55 -0.60 5.70 12.00
N THR A 56 -0.07 5.71 10.77
CA THR A 56 -0.71 6.40 9.65
C THR A 56 -2.01 5.72 9.25
N GLU A 57 -1.98 4.40 9.07
CA GLU A 57 -3.14 3.61 8.64
C GLU A 57 -4.30 3.65 9.65
N TYR A 58 -4.00 3.54 10.95
CA TYR A 58 -5.03 3.43 12.00
C TYR A 58 -5.25 4.73 12.79
N GLY A 59 -4.43 5.75 12.55
CA GLY A 59 -4.46 7.00 13.31
C GLY A 59 -3.90 6.83 14.73
N THR A 60 -3.84 7.95 15.44
CA THR A 60 -3.44 8.04 16.85
C THR A 60 -4.30 9.08 17.56
N ARG A 61 -4.14 9.23 18.89
CA ARG A 61 -4.81 10.31 19.64
C ARG A 61 -4.49 11.73 19.14
N PHE A 62 -3.43 11.89 18.34
CA PHE A 62 -2.96 13.18 17.81
C PHE A 62 -3.11 13.31 16.28
N MET A 63 -3.48 12.24 15.58
CA MET A 63 -3.50 12.16 14.12
C MET A 63 -4.66 11.29 13.64
N GLN A 64 -5.42 11.75 12.65
CA GLN A 64 -6.50 10.94 12.06
C GLN A 64 -5.93 9.78 11.25
N ALA A 65 -6.71 8.70 11.12
CA ALA A 65 -6.37 7.55 10.30
C ALA A 65 -6.41 7.91 8.82
N GLU A 66 -5.43 7.44 8.04
CA GLU A 66 -5.29 7.75 6.63
C GLU A 66 -4.87 6.54 5.81
N PRO A 67 -5.38 6.38 4.57
CA PRO A 67 -5.01 5.28 3.69
C PRO A 67 -3.49 5.14 3.52
N ALA A 68 -2.97 3.94 3.77
CA ALA A 68 -1.58 3.58 3.50
C ALA A 68 -1.49 2.30 2.67
N ILE A 69 -1.20 1.15 3.28
CA ILE A 69 -0.94 -0.12 2.60
C ILE A 69 -2.22 -0.96 2.46
N LYS A 70 -3.09 -0.93 3.47
CA LYS A 70 -4.23 -1.84 3.57
C LYS A 70 -5.20 -1.75 2.39
N PRO A 71 -5.59 -0.56 1.88
CA PRO A 71 -6.48 -0.47 0.71
C PRO A 71 -5.88 -1.09 -0.56
N ALA A 72 -4.58 -0.95 -0.77
CA ALA A 72 -3.88 -1.56 -1.91
C ALA A 72 -3.85 -3.09 -1.79
N PHE A 73 -3.60 -3.59 -0.57
CA PHE A 73 -3.61 -5.02 -0.27
C PHE A 73 -4.99 -5.63 -0.49
N ASP A 74 -6.05 -5.01 0.06
CA ASP A 74 -7.42 -5.52 -0.05
C ASP A 74 -7.87 -5.60 -1.52
N ARG A 75 -7.53 -4.60 -2.35
CA ARG A 75 -7.82 -4.61 -3.79
C ARG A 75 -7.02 -5.69 -4.53
N THR A 76 -5.71 -5.77 -4.26
CA THR A 76 -4.83 -6.76 -4.92
C THR A 76 -5.23 -8.19 -4.58
N LYS A 77 -5.62 -8.45 -3.34
CA LYS A 77 -6.07 -9.76 -2.86
C LYS A 77 -7.27 -10.28 -3.64
N VAL A 78 -8.25 -9.42 -3.93
CA VAL A 78 -9.44 -9.82 -4.70
C VAL A 78 -9.05 -10.16 -6.14
N ASN A 79 -8.26 -9.32 -6.79
CA ASN A 79 -7.80 -9.56 -8.15
C ASN A 79 -6.99 -10.85 -8.26
N PHE A 80 -6.05 -11.06 -7.33
CA PHE A 80 -5.23 -12.27 -7.30
C PHE A 80 -6.07 -13.55 -7.18
N LYS A 81 -7.10 -13.55 -6.32
CA LYS A 81 -8.02 -14.69 -6.21
C LYS A 81 -8.81 -14.93 -7.50
N ASN A 82 -9.26 -13.87 -8.16
CA ASN A 82 -9.99 -13.98 -9.42
C ASN A 82 -9.09 -14.53 -10.53
N ASP A 83 -7.84 -14.08 -10.61
CA ASP A 83 -6.85 -14.59 -11.56
C ASP A 83 -6.60 -16.09 -11.35
N LEU A 84 -6.44 -16.55 -10.10
CA LEU A 84 -6.32 -17.97 -9.77
C LEU A 84 -7.56 -18.78 -10.17
N ASN A 85 -8.76 -18.27 -9.89
CA ASN A 85 -10.01 -18.94 -10.26
C ASN A 85 -10.17 -19.05 -11.78
N ASN A 86 -9.65 -18.10 -12.55
CA ASN A 86 -9.69 -18.15 -14.02
C ASN A 86 -8.63 -19.09 -14.60
N LEU A 87 -7.50 -19.29 -13.92
CA LEU A 87 -6.44 -20.22 -14.34
C LEU A 87 -6.81 -21.70 -14.14
N VAL A 88 -7.66 -21.99 -13.16
CA VAL A 88 -8.07 -23.38 -12.80
C VAL A 88 -9.35 -23.81 -13.54
N LYS A 89 -10.04 -22.89 -14.21
CA LYS A 89 -11.20 -23.19 -15.08
C LYS A 89 -10.75 -23.69 -16.45
#